data_AF-X1K1P4-F1
#
_entry.id   AF-X1K1P4-F1
#
_cell.length_a   1.000
_cell.length_b   1.000
_cell.length_c   1.000
_cell.angle_alpha   90.00
_cell.angle_beta   90.00
_cell.angle_gamma   90.00
#
_symmetry.space_group_name_H-M   'P 1'
#
loop_
_entity.id
_entity.type
_entity.pdbx_description
1 polymer ?
#
loop_
_entity_poly.entity_id
_entity_poly.type
_entity_poly.pdbx_seq_one_letter_code
_entity_poly.pdbx_strand_id
1 'polypeptide(L)'
;VIENLNNGKTKIVVSTFSLFSTGIDIINLEVLFLVGPTRSKIKLKQSIGRIMRKSTIKKNPEIVDFRDMGVDLLKSQAYARNQIYKYLE
;
A
#
# COMPACT_ATOMS: atom_id res chain seq x y z
N VAL A 1 -8.11 14.79 -8.35
CA VAL A 1 -8.12 13.37 -7.91
C VAL A 1 -8.04 13.25 -6.38
N ILE A 2 -7.01 13.80 -5.75
CA ILE A 2 -6.82 13.72 -4.28
C ILE A 2 -7.99 14.34 -3.50
N GLU A 3 -8.46 15.50 -3.91
CA GLU A 3 -9.64 16.14 -3.30
C GLU A 3 -10.90 15.26 -3.40
N ASN A 4 -11.14 14.62 -4.55
CA ASN A 4 -12.27 13.70 -4.71
C ASN A 4 -12.11 12.44 -3.86
N LEU A 5 -10.88 11.95 -3.63
CA LEU A 5 -10.60 10.84 -2.70
C LEU A 5 -10.88 11.25 -1.25
N ASN A 6 -10.39 12.42 -0.82
CA ASN A 6 -10.59 12.91 0.54
C ASN A 6 -12.08 13.22 0.82
N ASN A 7 -12.80 13.74 -0.17
CA ASN A 7 -14.24 14.01 -0.08
C ASN A 7 -15.12 12.77 -0.33
N GLY A 8 -14.53 11.58 -0.52
CA GLY A 8 -15.26 10.31 -0.72
C GLY A 8 -15.99 10.18 -2.06
N LYS A 9 -15.86 11.16 -2.97
CA LYS A 9 -16.41 11.09 -4.33
C LYS A 9 -15.71 10.02 -5.17
N THR A 10 -14.43 9.78 -4.90
CA THR A 10 -13.66 8.68 -5.48
C THR A 10 -13.36 7.66 -4.38
N LYS A 11 -13.77 6.41 -4.58
CA LYS A 11 -13.56 5.32 -3.61
C LYS A 11 -12.30 4.50 -3.88
N ILE A 12 -11.85 4.48 -5.13
CA ILE A 12 -10.73 3.63 -5.57
C ILE A 12 -9.76 4.49 -6.37
N VAL A 13 -8.47 4.32 -6.07
CA VAL A 13 -7.36 4.90 -6.85
C VAL A 13 -6.41 3.78 -7.24
N VAL A 14 -6.09 3.71 -8.53
CA VAL A 14 -5.05 2.82 -9.06
C VAL A 14 -3.85 3.69 -9.41
N SER A 15 -2.68 3.32 -8.89
CA SER A 15 -1.47 4.10 -9.10
C SER A 15 -0.21 3.24 -8.99
N THR A 16 0.87 3.75 -9.56
CA THR A 16 2.23 3.30 -9.25
C THR A 16 2.64 3.67 -7.82
N PHE A 17 3.66 2.99 -7.31
CA PHE A 17 4.28 3.28 -6.01
C PHE A 17 4.85 4.71 -5.89
N SER A 18 5.15 5.38 -7.02
CA SER A 18 5.73 6.72 -7.00
C SER A 18 4.75 7.78 -6.48
N LEU A 19 3.46 7.64 -6.77
CA LEU A 19 2.44 8.57 -6.28
C LEU A 19 2.42 8.61 -4.74
N PHE A 20 2.46 7.44 -4.09
CA PHE A 20 2.49 7.35 -2.62
C PHE A 20 3.84 7.72 -1.98
N SER A 21 4.89 7.88 -2.79
CA SER A 21 6.20 8.38 -2.33
C SER A 21 6.31 9.91 -2.37
N THR A 22 5.43 10.58 -3.10
CA THR A 22 5.30 12.05 -3.07
C THR A 22 4.44 12.46 -1.86
N GLY A 23 4.62 13.67 -1.33
CA GLY A 23 4.03 14.17 -0.08
C GLY A 23 2.50 14.33 -0.06
N ILE A 24 1.76 13.49 -0.79
CA ILE A 24 0.31 13.53 -0.91
C ILE A 24 -0.33 13.13 0.42
N ASP A 25 -1.29 13.95 0.85
CA ASP A 25 -2.03 13.74 2.08
C ASP A 25 -3.40 13.13 1.77
N ILE A 26 -3.46 11.79 1.85
CA ILE A 26 -4.69 11.01 1.74
C ILE A 26 -4.93 10.35 3.10
N ILE A 27 -5.91 10.85 3.83
CA ILE A 27 -6.16 10.45 5.24
C ILE A 27 -7.06 9.19 5.30
N ASN A 28 -7.89 8.99 4.28
CA ASN A 28 -9.01 8.03 4.31
C ASN A 28 -8.75 6.75 3.49
N LEU A 29 -7.50 6.33 3.30
CA LEU A 29 -7.23 5.05 2.63
C LEU A 29 -7.42 3.91 3.61
N GLU A 30 -8.31 2.96 3.33
CA GLU A 30 -8.58 1.83 4.23
C GLU A 30 -7.80 0.57 3.83
N VAL A 31 -7.79 0.24 2.53
CA VAL A 31 -7.21 -0.99 1.99
C VAL A 31 -6.10 -0.69 0.97
N LEU A 32 -4.96 -1.36 1.10
CA LEU A 32 -3.88 -1.36 0.12
C LEU A 32 -3.92 -2.63 -0.72
N PHE A 33 -4.07 -2.51 -2.03
CA PHE A 33 -3.85 -3.63 -2.94
C PHE A 33 -2.46 -3.54 -3.56
N LEU A 34 -1.57 -4.47 -3.20
CA LEU A 34 -0.23 -4.59 -3.79
C LEU A 34 -0.30 -5.53 -4.99
N VAL A 35 -0.60 -4.95 -6.15
CA VAL A 35 -0.78 -5.68 -7.42
C VAL A 35 0.45 -5.65 -8.33
N GLY A 36 1.47 -4.87 -7.98
CA GLY A 36 2.69 -4.71 -8.78
C GLY A 36 3.93 -5.34 -8.13
N PRO A 37 4.86 -5.89 -8.93
CA PRO A 37 6.13 -6.39 -8.41
C PRO A 37 6.95 -5.26 -7.77
N THR A 38 7.34 -5.45 -6.52
CA THR A 38 8.30 -4.56 -5.85
C THR A 38 9.15 -5.33 -4.84
N ARG A 39 10.44 -5.00 -4.82
CA ARG A 39 11.41 -5.34 -3.75
C ARG A 39 11.81 -4.13 -2.91
N SER A 40 11.29 -2.94 -3.24
CA SER A 40 11.72 -1.71 -2.58
C SER A 40 11.13 -1.63 -1.17
N LYS A 41 11.97 -1.90 -0.16
CA LYS A 41 11.61 -1.77 1.26
C LYS A 41 11.12 -0.37 1.59
N ILE A 42 11.79 0.66 1.07
CA ILE A 42 11.47 2.07 1.33
C ILE A 42 10.08 2.41 0.80
N LYS A 43 9.80 2.14 -0.50
CA LYS A 43 8.51 2.46 -1.11
C LYS A 43 7.36 1.70 -0.45
N LEU A 44 7.58 0.43 -0.08
CA LEU A 44 6.56 -0.37 0.58
C LEU A 44 6.27 0.15 1.99
N LYS A 45 7.30 0.42 2.80
CA LYS A 45 7.13 1.01 4.14
C LYS A 45 6.42 2.35 4.09
N GLN A 46 6.76 3.22 3.15
CA GLN A 46 6.08 4.50 2.95
C GLN A 46 4.61 4.30 2.60
N SER A 47 4.31 3.44 1.63
CA SER A 47 2.92 3.16 1.21
C SER A 47 2.08 2.58 2.35
N ILE A 48 2.64 1.64 3.11
CA ILE A 48 1.99 1.06 4.29
C ILE A 48 1.80 2.11 5.38
N GLY A 49 2.82 2.94 5.65
CA GLY A 49 2.74 4.01 6.63
C GLY A 49 1.66 5.04 6.32
N ARG A 50 1.36 5.30 5.03
CA ARG A 50 0.24 6.17 4.63
C ARG A 50 -1.11 5.57 5.02
N ILE A 51 -1.24 4.25 4.96
CA ILE A 51 -2.48 3.54 5.24
C ILE A 51 -2.62 3.25 6.74
N MET A 52 -1.55 2.94 7.45
CA MET A 52 -1.56 2.69 8.89
C MET A 52 -1.73 3.95 9.75
N ARG A 53 -1.81 5.15 9.16
CA ARG A 53 -2.06 6.40 9.90
C ARG A 53 -3.38 6.27 10.68
N LYS A 54 -3.30 6.51 11.99
CA LYS A 54 -4.47 6.57 12.87
C LYS A 54 -5.40 7.69 12.39
N SER A 55 -6.67 7.36 12.19
CA SER A 55 -7.74 8.29 11.87
C SER A 55 -8.94 7.94 12.74
N THR A 56 -9.71 8.94 13.15
CA THR A 56 -10.96 8.75 13.91
C THR A 56 -12.02 7.98 13.11
N ILE A 57 -11.90 8.00 11.78
CA ILE A 57 -12.83 7.37 10.84
C ILE A 57 -12.39 5.94 10.52
N LYS A 58 -11.08 5.70 10.47
CA LYS A 58 -10.50 4.43 10.03
C LYS A 58 -10.33 3.46 11.19
N LYS A 59 -10.99 2.30 11.10
CA LYS A 59 -10.95 1.28 12.16
C LYS A 59 -9.96 0.16 11.90
N ASN A 60 -9.88 -0.37 10.67
CA ASN A 60 -9.07 -1.55 10.35
C ASN A 60 -8.31 -1.36 9.02
N PRO A 61 -7.06 -0.86 9.01
CA PRO A 61 -6.21 -0.90 7.82
C PRO A 61 -5.99 -2.33 7.33
N GLU A 62 -6.18 -2.57 6.03
CA GLU A 62 -5.90 -3.87 5.42
C GLU A 62 -4.86 -3.75 4.29
N ILE A 63 -4.01 -4.77 4.15
CA ILE A 63 -3.06 -4.90 3.06
C ILE A 63 -3.31 -6.23 2.38
N VAL A 64 -3.66 -6.18 1.10
CA VAL A 64 -3.85 -7.35 0.23
C VAL A 64 -2.63 -7.46 -0.67
N ASP A 65 -1.81 -8.48 -0.44
CA ASP A 65 -0.56 -8.73 -1.17
C ASP A 65 -0.73 -9.81 -2.24
N PHE A 66 -0.77 -9.41 -3.52
CA PHE A 66 -0.87 -10.37 -4.63
C PHE A 66 0.49 -11.03 -4.90
N ARG A 67 0.47 -12.36 -5.00
CA ARG A 67 1.68 -13.17 -5.14
C ARG A 67 1.53 -14.09 -6.33
N ASP A 68 2.36 -13.87 -7.34
CA ASP A 68 2.57 -14.84 -8.40
C ASP A 68 3.66 -15.81 -7.97
N MET A 69 3.24 -17.06 -7.72
CA MET A 69 4.12 -18.15 -7.29
C MET A 69 4.65 -18.99 -8.44
N GLY A 70 4.12 -18.79 -9.66
CA GLY A 70 4.53 -19.50 -10.87
C GLY A 70 5.75 -18.88 -11.55
N VAL A 71 6.09 -17.63 -11.21
CA VAL A 71 7.27 -16.92 -11.73
C VAL A 71 8.30 -16.73 -10.62
N ASP A 72 9.46 -17.38 -10.73
CA ASP A 72 10.50 -17.39 -9.69
C ASP A 72 10.94 -15.99 -9.24
N LEU A 73 11.07 -15.07 -10.19
CA LEU A 73 11.39 -13.68 -9.87
C LEU A 73 10.34 -13.09 -8.93
N LEU A 74 9.05 -13.18 -9.27
CA LEU A 74 7.92 -12.62 -8.53
C LEU A 74 7.74 -13.29 -7.17
N LYS A 75 7.88 -14.61 -7.11
CA LYS A 75 7.92 -15.41 -5.88
C LYS A 75 9.02 -14.91 -4.93
N SER A 76 10.22 -14.70 -5.44
CA SER A 76 11.33 -14.16 -4.64
C SER A 76 11.06 -12.73 -4.16
N GLN A 77 10.38 -11.89 -4.96
CA GLN A 77 9.95 -10.57 -4.48
C GLN A 77 8.90 -10.66 -3.37
N ALA A 78 7.93 -11.59 -3.47
CA ALA A 78 6.93 -11.82 -2.44
C ALA A 78 7.56 -12.23 -1.10
N TYR A 79 8.55 -13.13 -1.12
CA TYR A 79 9.29 -13.49 0.08
C TYR A 79 10.08 -12.32 0.67
N ALA A 80 10.66 -11.46 -0.17
CA ALA A 80 11.32 -10.24 0.32
C ALA A 80 10.32 -9.31 1.04
N ARG A 81 9.05 -9.26 0.62
CA ARG A 81 8.00 -8.48 1.29
C ARG A 81 7.63 -9.03 2.66
N ASN A 82 7.67 -10.35 2.87
CA ASN A 82 7.41 -10.94 4.20
C ASN A 82 8.31 -10.36 5.30
N GLN A 83 9.57 -10.10 4.98
CA GLN A 83 10.50 -9.48 5.95
C GLN A 83 10.11 -8.05 6.31
N ILE A 84 9.36 -7.37 5.44
CA ILE A 84 8.86 -6.01 5.69
C ILE A 84 7.62 -6.06 6.59
N TYR A 85 6.74 -7.05 6.41
CA TYR A 85 5.53 -7.20 7.22
C TYR A 85 5.82 -7.55 8.67
N LYS A 86 6.94 -8.22 8.97
CA LYS A 86 7.40 -8.45 10.35
C LYS A 86 7.64 -7.17 11.17
N TYR A 87 7.77 -6.01 10.53
CA TYR A 87 7.90 -4.72 11.24
C TYR A 87 6.54 -4.06 11.51
N LEU A 88 5.42 -4.70 11.16
CA LEU A 88 4.06 -4.20 11.39
C LEU A 88 3.39 -4.84 12.61
N GLU A 89 3.97 -5.91 13.15
CA GLU A 89 3.65 -6.53 14.45
C GLU A 89 4.40 -5.80 15.57
#